data_AF-A0A7X2D8U8-F1
#
_entry.id   AF-A0A7X2D8U8-F1
#
_cell.length_a   1.000
_cell.length_b   1.000
_cell.length_c   1.000
_cell.angle_alpha   90.00
_cell.angle_beta   90.00
_cell.angle_gamma   90.00
#
_symmetry.space_group_name_H-M   'P 1'
#
loop_
_entity.id
_entity.type
_entity.pdbx_description
1 polymer ?
#
loop_
_entity_poly.entity_id
_entity_poly.type
_entity_poly.pdbx_seq_one_letter_code
_entity_poly.pdbx_strand_id
1 'polypeptide(L)'
;MKVVLWIIVVVVFVVAGLFALFNYGIQTDVQIFGHTIQGVSVALLGLICFGFGVLSIVLFALAGEIRLRAKARRLQREIEAMRKEINALRNLPLAPEILAKEAEDAEEER
;
A
#
# COMPACT_ATOMS: atom_id res chain seq x y z
N MET A 1 -14.60 12.12 -4.06
CA MET A 1 -14.12 10.72 -4.00
C MET A 1 -14.96 9.84 -3.08
N LYS A 2 -15.18 10.20 -1.80
CA LYS A 2 -15.96 9.39 -0.84
C LYS A 2 -17.40 9.10 -1.31
N VAL A 3 -18.09 10.08 -1.90
CA VAL A 3 -19.47 9.92 -2.40
C VAL A 3 -19.56 8.88 -3.52
N VAL A 4 -18.66 8.94 -4.51
CA VAL A 4 -18.63 7.96 -5.63
C VAL A 4 -18.40 6.54 -5.11
N LEU A 5 -17.49 6.39 -4.14
CA LEU A 5 -17.25 5.10 -3.51
C LEU A 5 -18.49 4.57 -2.77
N TRP A 6 -19.18 5.44 -2.02
CA TRP A 6 -20.45 5.07 -1.38
C TRP A 6 -21.54 4.68 -2.38
N ILE A 7 -21.63 5.37 -3.52
CA ILE A 7 -22.55 5.01 -4.60
C ILE A 7 -22.23 3.60 -5.11
N ILE A 8 -20.96 3.30 -5.40
CA ILE A 8 -20.53 1.97 -5.87
C ILE A 8 -20.87 0.90 -4.82
N VAL A 9 -20.59 1.15 -3.54
CA VAL A 9 -20.92 0.22 -2.46
C VAL A 9 -22.41 -0.06 -2.42
N VAL A 10 -23.26 0.96 -2.48
CA VAL A 10 -24.72 0.79 -2.49
C VAL A 10 -25.17 -0.01 -3.71
N VAL A 11 -24.66 0.30 -4.91
CA VAL A 11 -25.00 -0.46 -6.12
C VAL A 11 -24.62 -1.93 -5.98
N VAL A 12 -23.41 -2.22 -5.48
CA VAL A 12 -22.94 -3.60 -5.27
C VAL A 12 -23.86 -4.34 -4.28
N PHE A 13 -24.24 -3.71 -3.17
CA PHE A 13 -25.16 -4.31 -2.20
C PHE A 13 -26.57 -4.52 -2.76
N VAL A 14 -27.08 -3.60 -3.55
CA VAL A 14 -28.38 -3.75 -4.23
C VAL A 14 -28.33 -4.93 -5.21
N VAL A 15 -27.26 -5.03 -6.02
CA VAL A 15 -27.09 -6.15 -6.97
C VAL A 15 -26.97 -7.48 -6.23
N ALA A 16 -26.17 -7.54 -5.15
CA ALA A 16 -26.03 -8.75 -4.33
C ALA A 16 -27.37 -9.15 -3.67
N GLY A 17 -28.14 -8.17 -3.17
CA GLY A 17 -29.46 -8.39 -2.61
C GLY A 17 -30.47 -8.89 -3.64
N LEU A 18 -30.50 -8.28 -4.83
CA LEU A 18 -31.35 -8.73 -5.94
C LEU A 18 -30.98 -10.14 -6.40
N PHE A 19 -29.68 -10.44 -6.48
CA PHE A 19 -29.20 -11.79 -6.78
C PHE A 19 -29.73 -12.81 -5.75
N ALA A 20 -29.60 -12.50 -4.45
CA ALA A 20 -30.09 -13.38 -3.40
C ALA A 20 -31.62 -13.57 -3.45
N LEU A 21 -32.36 -12.49 -3.73
CA LEU A 21 -33.82 -12.53 -3.81
C LEU A 21 -34.31 -13.36 -5.00
N PHE A 22 -33.75 -13.13 -6.19
CA PHE A 22 -34.15 -13.86 -7.40
C PHE A 22 -33.68 -15.31 -7.44
N ASN A 23 -32.63 -15.64 -6.68
CA ASN A 23 -32.15 -17.01 -6.54
C ASN A 23 -32.59 -17.67 -5.23
N TYR A 24 -33.61 -17.12 -4.57
CA TYR A 24 -34.13 -17.68 -3.33
C TYR A 24 -34.79 -19.04 -3.59
N GLY A 25 -34.39 -20.05 -2.82
CA GLY A 25 -34.87 -21.43 -2.97
C GLY A 25 -34.28 -22.20 -4.15
N ILE A 26 -33.46 -21.56 -5.00
CA ILE A 26 -32.74 -22.25 -6.09
C ILE A 26 -31.54 -22.98 -5.50
N GLN A 27 -31.47 -24.28 -5.77
CA GLN A 27 -30.39 -25.15 -5.37
C GLN A 27 -29.61 -25.63 -6.59
N THR A 28 -28.31 -25.84 -6.41
CA THR A 28 -27.41 -26.34 -7.45
C THR A 28 -26.44 -27.35 -6.85
N ASP A 29 -25.91 -28.22 -7.71
CA ASP A 29 -24.90 -29.18 -7.34
C ASP A 29 -23.53 -28.60 -7.67
N VAL A 30 -22.65 -28.56 -6.66
CA VAL A 30 -21.30 -27.99 -6.80
C VAL A 30 -20.30 -29.12 -6.77
N GLN A 31 -19.48 -29.22 -7.82
CA GLN A 31 -18.41 -30.20 -7.88
C GLN A 31 -17.08 -29.57 -7.47
N ILE A 32 -16.49 -30.09 -6.39
CA ILE A 32 -15.25 -29.59 -5.81
C ILE A 32 -14.28 -30.77 -5.69
N PHE A 33 -13.14 -30.69 -6.38
CA PHE A 33 -12.08 -31.72 -6.33
C PHE A 33 -12.59 -33.17 -6.53
N GLY A 34 -13.54 -33.37 -7.45
CA GLY A 34 -14.13 -34.68 -7.74
C GLY A 34 -15.26 -35.12 -6.79
N HIS A 35 -15.56 -34.34 -5.75
CA HIS A 35 -16.71 -34.55 -4.87
C HIS A 35 -17.87 -33.64 -5.28
N THR A 36 -19.07 -34.22 -5.45
CA THR A 36 -20.29 -33.45 -5.74
C THR A 36 -21.04 -33.19 -4.44
N ILE A 37 -21.18 -31.91 -4.10
CA ILE A 37 -22.02 -31.45 -3.00
C ILE A 37 -23.37 -31.06 -3.60
N GLN A 38 -24.40 -31.81 -3.25
CA GLN A 38 -25.74 -31.61 -3.79
C GLN A 38 -26.55 -30.63 -2.93
N GLY A 39 -27.51 -29.96 -3.55
CA GLY A 39 -28.48 -29.13 -2.83
C GLY A 39 -27.90 -27.84 -2.24
N VAL A 40 -26.84 -27.30 -2.83
CA VAL A 40 -26.24 -26.05 -2.35
C VAL A 40 -27.09 -24.87 -2.80
N SER A 41 -27.48 -24.01 -1.86
CA SER A 41 -28.17 -22.76 -2.19
C SER A 41 -27.32 -21.86 -3.07
N VAL A 42 -27.84 -21.46 -4.22
CA VAL A 42 -27.15 -20.57 -5.17
C VAL A 42 -26.87 -19.21 -4.52
N ALA A 43 -27.81 -18.71 -3.71
CA ALA A 43 -27.63 -17.46 -2.96
C ALA A 43 -26.46 -17.56 -1.97
N LEU A 44 -26.34 -18.69 -1.25
CA LEU A 44 -25.24 -18.92 -0.31
C LEU A 44 -23.89 -19.03 -1.04
N LEU A 45 -23.85 -19.76 -2.14
CA LEU A 45 -22.65 -19.90 -2.96
C LEU A 45 -22.19 -18.53 -3.48
N GLY A 46 -23.11 -17.74 -4.02
CA GLY A 46 -22.83 -16.37 -4.48
C GLY A 46 -22.29 -15.47 -3.36
N LEU A 47 -22.85 -15.58 -2.15
CA LEU A 47 -22.38 -14.84 -0.97
C LEU A 47 -20.94 -15.22 -0.59
N ILE A 48 -20.60 -16.50 -0.62
CA ILE A 48 -19.24 -16.98 -0.33
C ILE A 48 -18.25 -16.44 -1.38
N CYS A 49 -18.59 -16.55 -2.67
CA CYS A 49 -17.77 -16.02 -3.75
C CYS A 49 -17.58 -14.50 -3.63
N PHE A 50 -18.64 -13.76 -3.31
CA PHE A 50 -18.58 -12.33 -3.06
C PHE A 50 -17.64 -12.00 -1.89
N GLY A 51 -17.78 -12.72 -0.77
CA GLY A 51 -16.91 -12.58 0.40
C GLY A 51 -15.43 -12.82 0.06
N PHE A 52 -15.12 -13.83 -0.73
CA PHE A 52 -13.76 -14.08 -1.23
C PHE A 52 -13.23 -12.94 -2.09
N GLY A 53 -14.06 -12.37 -2.96
CA GLY A 53 -13.70 -11.20 -3.76
C GLY A 53 -13.34 -9.99 -2.89
N VAL A 54 -14.18 -9.67 -1.91
CA VAL A 54 -13.93 -8.58 -0.95
C VAL A 54 -12.64 -8.83 -0.17
N LEU A 55 -12.46 -10.05 0.34
CA LEU A 55 -11.27 -10.43 1.10
C LEU A 55 -9.99 -10.26 0.27
N SER A 56 -10.03 -10.70 -1.00
CA SER A 56 -8.92 -10.54 -1.94
C SER A 56 -8.53 -9.07 -2.12
N ILE A 57 -9.52 -8.19 -2.35
CA ILE A 57 -9.28 -6.75 -2.50
C ILE A 57 -8.64 -6.16 -1.23
N VAL A 58 -9.14 -6.53 -0.05
CA VAL A 58 -8.59 -6.06 1.23
C VAL A 58 -7.14 -6.50 1.39
N LEU A 59 -6.82 -7.76 1.07
CA LEU A 59 -5.45 -8.27 1.15
C LEU A 59 -4.50 -7.52 0.21
N PHE A 60 -4.91 -7.29 -1.04
CA PHE A 60 -4.09 -6.53 -1.99
C PHE A 60 -3.93 -5.06 -1.59
N ALA A 61 -4.99 -4.42 -1.10
CA ALA A 61 -4.93 -3.05 -0.61
C ALA A 61 -3.98 -2.93 0.59
N LEU A 62 -4.04 -3.88 1.53
CA LEU A 62 -3.15 -3.91 2.69
C LEU A 62 -1.68 -4.08 2.29
N ALA A 63 -1.40 -5.02 1.38
CA ALA A 63 -0.05 -5.22 0.85
C ALA A 63 0.47 -3.96 0.13
N GLY A 64 -0.40 -3.30 -0.66
CA GLY A 64 -0.10 -2.04 -1.33
C GLY A 64 0.26 -0.92 -0.34
N GLU A 65 -0.53 -0.78 0.73
CA GLU A 65 -0.32 0.21 1.78
C GLU A 65 1.01 0.00 2.53
N ILE A 66 1.35 -1.24 2.87
CA ILE A 66 2.63 -1.58 3.51
C ILE A 66 3.79 -1.16 2.60
N ARG A 67 3.74 -1.51 1.32
CA ARG A 67 4.78 -1.15 0.34
C ARG A 67 4.89 0.36 0.15
N LEU A 68 3.76 1.06 0.14
CA LEU A 68 3.71 2.52 0.01
C LEU A 68 4.34 3.21 1.22
N ARG A 69 4.01 2.76 2.44
CA ARG A 69 4.62 3.26 3.68
C ARG A 69 6.11 3.00 3.75
N ALA A 70 6.56 1.82 3.33
CA ALA A 70 7.98 1.49 3.28
C ALA A 70 8.75 2.43 2.33
N LYS A 71 8.19 2.69 1.14
CA LYS A 71 8.75 3.66 0.18
C LYS A 71 8.78 5.07 0.77
N ALA A 72 7.69 5.54 1.37
CA ALA A 72 7.63 6.87 1.97
C ALA A 72 8.71 7.06 3.06
N ARG A 73 8.90 6.07 3.93
CA ARG A 73 9.96 6.10 4.95
C ARG A 73 11.36 6.13 4.34
N ARG A 74 11.61 5.35 3.28
CA ARG A 74 12.90 5.37 2.58
C ARG A 74 13.18 6.74 1.96
N LEU A 75 12.21 7.31 1.25
CA LEU A 75 12.34 8.64 0.64
C LEU A 75 12.59 9.72 1.69
N GLN A 76 11.91 9.67 2.83
CA GLN A 76 12.18 10.59 3.94
C GLN A 76 13.63 10.51 4.46
N ARG A 77 14.17 9.29 4.62
CA ARG A 77 15.57 9.09 5.04
C ARG A 77 16.56 9.62 4.00
N GLU A 78 16.30 9.40 2.71
CA GLU A 78 17.14 9.93 1.63
C GLU A 78 17.14 11.47 1.63
N ILE A 79 15.99 12.10 1.86
CA ILE A 79 15.89 13.57 2.01
C ILE A 79 16.72 14.06 3.21
N GLU A 80 16.63 13.39 4.36
CA GLU A 80 17.42 13.75 5.55
C GLU A 80 18.92 13.59 5.33
N ALA A 81 19.35 12.51 4.66
CA ALA A 81 20.75 12.29 4.33
C ALA A 81 21.30 13.39 3.40
N MET A 82 20.58 13.69 2.31
CA MET A 82 20.94 14.76 1.39
C MET A 82 21.01 16.13 2.08
N ARG A 83 20.08 16.42 3.01
CA ARG A 83 20.13 17.65 3.81
C ARG A 83 21.36 17.71 4.71
N LYS A 84 21.77 16.59 5.31
CA LYS A 84 22.99 16.52 6.12
C LYS A 84 24.24 16.75 5.27
N GLU A 85 24.31 16.16 4.08
CA GLU A 85 25.43 16.36 3.15
C GLU A 85 25.56 17.83 2.73
N ILE A 86 24.45 18.49 2.37
CA ILE A 86 24.46 19.92 2.05
C ILE A 86 24.95 20.76 3.24
N ASN A 87 24.48 20.45 4.45
CA ASN A 87 24.92 21.18 5.65
C ASN A 87 26.39 20.91 6.00
N ALA A 88 26.89 19.69 5.79
CA ALA A 88 28.29 19.36 5.99
C ALA A 88 29.17 20.12 4.99
N LEU A 89 28.79 20.15 3.70
CA LEU A 89 29.48 20.93 2.67
C LEU A 89 29.46 22.44 2.95
N ARG A 90 28.38 22.96 3.54
CA ARG A 90 28.28 24.36 3.93
C ARG A 90 29.17 24.73 5.12
N ASN A 91 29.50 23.76 5.96
CA ASN A 91 30.35 23.93 7.13
C ASN A 91 31.79 23.45 6.89
N LEU A 92 32.16 23.08 5.65
CA LEU A 92 33.56 22.86 5.33
C LEU A 92 34.28 24.21 5.37
N PRO A 93 35.45 24.31 6.03
CA PRO A 93 36.27 25.50 5.94
C PRO A 93 36.59 25.73 4.46
N LEU A 94 36.35 26.96 4.01
CA LEU A 94 36.59 27.31 2.60
C LEU A 94 38.08 27.12 2.33
N ALA A 95 38.44 26.60 1.15
CA ALA A 95 39.84 26.41 0.73
C ALA A 95 40.79 27.57 1.12
N PRO A 96 40.42 28.86 1.01
CA PRO A 96 41.27 29.96 1.50
C PRO A 96 41.53 29.96 3.02
N GLU A 97 40.58 29.52 3.86
CA GLU A 97 40.74 29.41 5.32
C GLU A 97 41.68 28.25 5.70
N ILE A 98 41.60 27.13 4.98
CA ILE A 98 42.50 25.99 5.18
C ILE A 98 43.94 26.36 4.78
N LEU A 99 44.10 27.00 3.62
CA LEU A 99 45.40 27.44 3.12
C LEU A 99 46.02 28.55 3.99
N ALA A 100 45.20 29.47 4.53
CA ALA A 100 45.67 30.48 5.47
C ALA A 100 46.17 29.85 6.78
N LYS A 101 45.46 28.83 7.27
CA LYS A 101 45.83 28.12 8.49
C LYS A 101 47.10 27.26 8.31
N GLU A 102 47.23 26.55 7.19
CA GLU A 102 48.48 25.83 6.85
C GLU A 102 49.67 26.77 6.68
N ALA A 103 49.46 28.00 6.19
CA ALA A 103 50.52 29.00 6.07
C ALA A 103 50.95 29.56 7.44
N GLU A 104 50.00 29.82 8.35
CA GLU A 104 50.31 30.23 9.74
C GLU A 104 51.06 29.12 10.50
N ASP A 105 50.58 27.87 10.41
CA ASP A 105 51.21 26.72 11.08
C ASP A 105 52.65 26.47 10.56
N ALA A 106 52.91 26.72 9.27
CA ALA A 106 54.25 26.59 8.66
C ALA A 106 55.22 27.75 9.00
N GLU A 107 54.69 28.91 9.40
CA GLU A 107 55.50 30.03 9.90
C GLU A 107 55.85 29.87 11.39
N GLU A 108 54.98 29.24 12.20
CA GLU A 108 55.27 28.96 13.61
C GLU A 108 56.30 27.84 13.84
N GLU A 109 56.49 26.93 12.88
CA GLU A 109 57.51 25.87 12.96
C GLU A 109 58.93 26.30 12.50
N ARG A 110 59.12 27.57 12.07
CA ARG A 110 60.42 28.13 11.66
C ARG A 110 61.08 28.99 12.74
#